data_AF-A0A8S3W2F5-F1
#
_entry.id   AF-A0A8S3W2F5-F1
#
_cell.length_a   1.000
_cell.length_b   1.000
_cell.length_c   1.000
_cell.angle_alpha   90.00
_cell.angle_beta   90.00
_cell.angle_gamma   90.00
#
_symmetry.space_group_name_H-M   'P 1'
#
loop_
_entity.id
_entity.type
_entity.pdbx_description
1 polymer ?
#
loop_
_entity_poly.entity_id
_entity_poly.type
_entity_poly.pdbx_seq_one_letter_code
_entity_poly.pdbx_strand_id
1 'polypeptide(L)'
;MLRDDPRSYLLERSFAGLTNSLLCHKEELQRALQALVDWDSDSQQTLTPNTLFDNIETLFSKESPYSKVIEDLFQIVCGRRADLVTLRRGLLLRQIPEEYHREVLQNNPS
;
A
#
# COMPACT_ATOMS: atom_id res chain seq x y z
N MET A 1 3.96 21.67 27.46
CA MET A 1 3.17 21.72 26.21
C MET A 1 4.05 21.23 25.07
N LEU A 2 3.92 19.94 24.72
CA LEU A 2 4.50 19.40 23.49
C LEU A 2 3.79 20.11 22.35
N ARG A 3 4.52 20.93 21.58
CA ARG A 3 3.98 21.55 20.37
C ARG A 3 3.58 20.44 19.42
N ASP A 4 2.38 20.52 18.85
CA ASP A 4 1.92 19.69 17.75
C ASP A 4 2.96 19.73 16.63
N ASP A 5 3.85 18.73 16.56
CA ASP A 5 4.75 18.59 15.42
C ASP A 5 3.88 18.08 14.25
N PRO A 6 3.70 18.84 13.18
CA PRO A 6 2.93 18.40 12.02
C PRO A 6 3.44 17.07 11.44
N ARG A 7 4.68 16.69 11.74
CA ARG A 7 5.26 15.39 11.38
C ARG A 7 4.71 14.23 12.22
N SER A 8 4.38 14.46 13.48
CA SER A 8 3.72 13.46 14.34
C SER A 8 2.33 13.14 13.80
N TYR A 9 1.56 14.18 13.46
CA TYR A 9 0.24 14.02 12.85
C TYR A 9 0.28 13.21 11.54
N LEU A 10 1.24 13.52 10.65
CA LEU A 10 1.41 12.77 9.40
C LEU A 10 1.79 11.31 9.65
N LEU A 11 2.62 11.04 10.65
CA LEU A 11 3.01 9.69 11.05
C LEU A 11 1.82 8.91 11.60
N GLU A 12 1.06 9.51 12.52
CA GLU A 12 -0.15 8.93 13.10
C GLU A 12 -1.20 8.63 12.03
N ARG A 13 -1.46 9.57 11.11
CA ARG A 13 -2.38 9.35 9.98
C ARG A 13 -1.95 8.18 9.10
N SER A 14 -0.64 8.03 8.87
CA SER A 14 -0.10 6.94 8.06
C SER A 14 -0.23 5.60 8.76
N PHE A 15 0.07 5.54 10.05
CA PHE A 15 -0.14 4.32 10.84
C PHE A 15 -1.61 3.95 10.93
N ALA A 16 -2.50 4.92 11.15
CA ALA A 16 -3.94 4.68 11.13
C ALA A 16 -4.40 4.13 9.78
N GLY A 17 -3.93 4.71 8.67
CA GLY A 17 -4.19 4.22 7.32
C GLY A 17 -3.67 2.79 7.11
N LEU A 18 -2.42 2.51 7.46
CA LEU A 18 -1.81 1.18 7.34
C LEU A 18 -2.54 0.13 8.18
N THR A 19 -2.88 0.45 9.43
CA THR A 19 -3.62 -0.45 10.31
C THR A 19 -4.99 -0.77 9.72
N ASN A 20 -5.72 0.25 9.24
CA ASN A 20 -7.02 0.03 8.60
C ASN A 20 -6.89 -0.82 7.33
N SER A 21 -5.94 -0.49 6.44
CA SER A 21 -5.71 -1.27 5.21
C SER A 21 -5.32 -2.72 5.51
N LEU A 22 -4.53 -2.98 6.56
CA LEU A 22 -4.20 -4.34 7.00
C LEU A 22 -5.41 -5.10 7.53
N LEU A 23 -6.30 -4.44 8.28
CA LEU A 23 -7.55 -5.04 8.75
C LEU A 23 -8.46 -5.39 7.58
N CYS A 24 -8.69 -4.45 6.66
CA CYS A 24 -9.46 -4.71 5.44
C CYS A 24 -8.84 -5.82 4.60
N HIS A 25 -7.51 -5.87 4.50
CA HIS A 25 -6.82 -6.91 3.73
C HIS A 25 -7.06 -8.30 4.34
N LYS A 26 -6.99 -8.41 5.66
CA LYS A 26 -7.32 -9.63 6.39
C LYS A 26 -8.78 -10.06 6.13
N GLU A 27 -9.71 -9.12 6.18
CA GLU A 27 -11.14 -9.38 5.95
C GLU A 27 -11.41 -9.86 4.52
N GLU A 28 -10.82 -9.20 3.52
CA GLU A 28 -10.96 -9.61 2.12
C GLU A 28 -10.31 -10.97 1.84
N LEU A 29 -9.13 -11.24 2.42
CA LEU A 29 -8.49 -12.54 2.30
C LEU A 29 -9.38 -13.64 2.91
N GLN A 30 -9.90 -13.41 4.11
CA GLN A 30 -10.80 -14.36 4.76
C GLN A 30 -12.06 -14.60 3.92
N ARG A 31 -12.65 -13.53 3.36
CA ARG A 31 -13.82 -13.63 2.49
C ARG A 31 -13.53 -14.41 1.21
N ALA A 32 -12.41 -14.13 0.54
CA ALA A 32 -12.01 -14.81 -0.68
C ALA A 32 -11.75 -16.31 -0.42
N LEU A 33 -11.05 -16.65 0.67
CA LEU A 33 -10.82 -18.04 1.05
C LEU A 33 -12.11 -18.77 1.43
N GLN A 34 -13.03 -18.10 2.14
CA GLN A 34 -14.34 -18.69 2.44
C GLN A 34 -15.13 -18.93 1.15
N ALA A 35 -15.13 -17.97 0.22
CA ALA A 35 -15.80 -18.12 -1.07
C ALA A 35 -15.24 -19.28 -1.90
N LEU A 36 -13.93 -19.57 -1.79
CA LEU A 36 -13.32 -20.74 -2.42
C LEU A 36 -13.83 -22.07 -1.80
N VAL A 37 -13.96 -22.12 -0.48
CA VAL A 37 -14.49 -23.31 0.23
C VAL A 37 -15.97 -23.50 -0.09
N ASP A 38 -16.75 -22.42 -0.12
CA ASP A 38 -18.17 -22.45 -0.45
C ASP A 38 -18.40 -22.91 -1.90
N TRP A 39 -17.52 -22.47 -2.82
CA TRP A 39 -17.50 -22.89 -4.23
C TRP A 39 -17.23 -24.40 -4.38
N ASP A 40 -16.21 -24.94 -3.70
CA ASP A 40 -15.92 -26.39 -3.72
C ASP A 40 -17.04 -27.24 -3.11
N SER A 41 -17.76 -26.67 -2.15
CA SER A 41 -18.89 -27.33 -1.48
C SER A 41 -20.17 -27.38 -2.36
N ASP A 42 -20.19 -26.69 -3.51
CA ASP A 42 -21.33 -26.69 -4.42
C ASP A 42 -21.37 -27.97 -5.27
N SER A 43 -22.33 -28.84 -4.94
CA SER A 43 -22.60 -30.10 -5.63
C SER A 43 -22.88 -29.99 -7.14
N GLN A 44 -23.16 -28.78 -7.67
CA GLN A 44 -23.38 -28.56 -9.09
C GLN A 44 -22.10 -28.32 -9.90
N GLN A 45 -20.97 -28.08 -9.23
CA GLN A 45 -19.71 -27.81 -9.91
C GLN A 45 -18.82 -29.04 -9.94
N THR A 46 -18.18 -29.25 -11.09
CA THR A 46 -17.13 -30.25 -11.23
C THR A 46 -15.80 -29.60 -10.92
N LEU A 47 -15.15 -30.03 -9.85
CA LEU A 47 -13.80 -29.61 -9.52
C LEU A 47 -12.83 -30.15 -10.57
N THR A 48 -12.28 -29.25 -11.39
CA THR A 48 -11.24 -29.55 -12.37
C THR A 48 -10.13 -28.50 -12.24
N PRO A 49 -8.91 -28.77 -12.75
CA PRO A 49 -7.84 -27.77 -12.72
C PRO A 49 -8.22 -26.44 -13.36
N ASN A 50 -8.99 -26.46 -14.46
CA ASN A 50 -9.41 -25.25 -15.16
C ASN A 50 -10.45 -24.47 -14.34
N THR A 51 -11.48 -25.15 -13.81
CA THR A 51 -12.53 -24.48 -13.02
C THR A 51 -11.99 -23.91 -11.71
N LEU A 52 -11.01 -24.58 -11.10
CA LEU A 52 -10.29 -24.07 -9.94
C LEU A 52 -9.47 -22.83 -10.29
N PHE A 53 -8.74 -22.86 -11.41
CA PHE A 53 -7.96 -21.71 -11.87
C PHE A 53 -8.86 -20.49 -12.11
N ASP A 54 -9.97 -20.67 -12.84
CA ASP A 54 -10.92 -19.59 -13.14
C ASP A 54 -11.52 -18.99 -11.86
N ASN A 55 -11.81 -19.83 -10.86
CA ASN A 55 -12.31 -19.37 -9.56
C ASN A 55 -11.25 -18.56 -8.80
N ILE A 56 -10.02 -19.08 -8.69
CA ILE A 56 -8.90 -18.37 -8.06
C ILE A 56 -8.64 -17.03 -8.77
N GLU A 57 -8.65 -17.02 -10.11
CA GLU A 57 -8.49 -15.81 -10.89
C GLU A 57 -9.61 -14.82 -10.55
N THR A 58 -10.87 -15.25 -10.50
CA THR A 58 -11.99 -14.37 -10.12
C THR A 58 -11.84 -13.78 -8.71
N LEU A 59 -11.38 -14.58 -7.74
CA LEU A 59 -11.25 -14.16 -6.35
C LEU A 59 -10.06 -13.23 -6.11
N PHE A 60 -8.98 -13.37 -6.89
CA PHE A 60 -7.71 -12.70 -6.67
C PHE A 60 -7.21 -11.88 -7.88
N SER A 61 -8.06 -11.63 -8.89
CA SER A 61 -7.69 -10.82 -10.06
C SER A 61 -7.36 -9.38 -9.65
N LYS A 62 -6.85 -8.59 -10.59
CA LYS A 62 -6.57 -7.16 -10.37
C LYS A 62 -7.82 -6.36 -10.02
N GLU A 63 -8.97 -6.77 -10.53
CA GLU A 63 -10.26 -6.14 -10.29
C GLU A 63 -10.90 -6.63 -8.97
N SER A 64 -10.31 -7.62 -8.31
CA SER A 64 -10.85 -8.16 -7.05
C SER A 64 -10.77 -7.13 -5.90
N PRO A 65 -11.71 -7.16 -4.94
CA PRO A 65 -11.62 -6.37 -3.72
C PRO A 65 -10.31 -6.59 -2.96
N TYR A 66 -9.79 -7.82 -2.95
CA TYR A 66 -8.51 -8.17 -2.36
C TYR A 66 -7.35 -7.37 -2.96
N SER A 67 -7.25 -7.34 -4.30
CA SER A 67 -6.22 -6.59 -5.01
C SER A 67 -6.35 -5.09 -4.80
N LYS A 68 -7.58 -4.55 -4.77
CA LYS A 68 -7.80 -3.13 -4.48
C LYS A 68 -7.25 -2.71 -3.11
N VAL A 69 -7.49 -3.51 -2.07
CA VAL A 69 -6.96 -3.20 -0.72
C VAL A 69 -5.43 -3.26 -0.69
N ILE A 70 -4.83 -4.18 -1.44
CA ILE A 70 -3.37 -4.24 -1.61
C ILE A 70 -2.85 -2.97 -2.31
N GLU A 71 -3.51 -2.52 -3.37
CA GLU A 71 -3.15 -1.28 -4.07
C GLU A 71 -3.22 -0.06 -3.15
N ASP A 72 -4.30 0.08 -2.37
CA ASP A 72 -4.45 1.14 -1.39
C ASP A 72 -3.32 1.10 -0.34
N LEU A 73 -2.98 -0.10 0.15
CA LEU A 73 -1.87 -0.29 1.08
C LEU A 73 -0.53 0.14 0.45
N PHE A 74 -0.28 -0.24 -0.81
CA PHE A 74 0.91 0.20 -1.53
C PHE A 74 0.95 1.70 -1.73
N GLN A 75 -0.17 2.36 -2.02
CA GLN A 75 -0.22 3.81 -2.15
C GLN A 75 0.20 4.50 -0.84
N ILE A 76 -0.27 4.02 0.31
CA ILE A 76 0.11 4.56 1.61
C ILE A 76 1.62 4.36 1.85
N VAL A 77 2.14 3.14 1.66
CA VAL A 77 3.56 2.83 1.88
C VAL A 77 4.45 3.64 0.94
N CYS A 78 4.14 3.66 -0.36
CA CYS A 78 4.92 4.37 -1.36
C CYS A 78 4.86 5.89 -1.16
N GLY A 79 3.70 6.44 -0.82
CA GLY A 79 3.56 7.85 -0.47
C GLY A 79 4.47 8.24 0.69
N ARG A 80 4.49 7.43 1.76
CA ARG A 80 5.38 7.69 2.90
C ARG A 80 6.85 7.52 2.60
N ARG A 81 7.21 6.59 1.72
CA ARG A 81 8.59 6.47 1.22
C ARG A 81 8.98 7.72 0.43
N ALA A 82 8.12 8.24 -0.43
CA ALA A 82 8.37 9.46 -1.20
C ALA A 82 8.55 10.69 -0.28
N ASP A 83 7.71 10.83 0.75
CA ASP A 83 7.85 11.88 1.78
C ASP A 83 9.22 11.82 2.47
N LEU A 84 9.66 10.61 2.87
CA LEU A 84 10.94 10.41 3.54
C LEU A 84 12.13 10.70 2.62
N VAL A 85 12.06 10.30 1.36
CA VAL A 85 13.10 10.61 0.36
C VAL A 85 13.20 12.12 0.17
N THR A 86 12.07 12.81 0.05
CA THR A 86 12.00 14.28 -0.08
C THR A 86 12.60 14.97 1.14
N LEU A 87 12.23 14.53 2.35
CA LEU A 87 12.77 15.06 3.60
C LEU A 87 14.29 14.87 3.69
N ARG A 88 14.78 13.65 3.42
CA ARG A 88 16.21 13.34 3.45
C ARG A 88 16.98 14.18 2.46
N ARG A 89 16.46 14.34 1.23
CA ARG A 89 17.04 15.22 0.22
C ARG A 89 17.14 16.66 0.70
N GLY A 90 16.06 17.20 1.27
CA GLY A 90 16.05 18.56 1.82
C GLY A 90 17.08 18.75 2.95
N LEU A 91 17.25 17.76 3.83
CA LEU A 91 18.28 17.80 4.89
C LEU A 91 19.70 17.78 4.32
N LEU A 92 19.97 16.94 3.33
CA LEU A 92 21.28 16.88 2.67
C LEU A 92 21.62 18.19 1.95
N LEU A 93 20.66 18.77 1.21
CA LEU A 93 20.86 20.05 0.53
C LEU A 93 21.18 21.20 1.50
N ARG A 94 20.61 21.19 2.71
CA ARG A 94 20.91 22.18 3.76
C ARG A 94 22.33 22.08 4.30
N GLN A 95 23.00 20.95 4.14
CA GLN A 95 24.38 20.75 4.57
C GLN A 95 25.40 21.26 3.54
N ILE A 96 24.96 21.62 2.33
CA ILE A 96 25.84 22.13 1.27
C ILE A 96 26.04 23.64 1.49
N PRO A 97 27.26 24.10 1.79
CA PRO A 97 27.54 25.52 2.05
C PRO A 97 27.34 26.38 0.80
N GLU A 98 27.82 25.91 -0.35
CA GLU A 98 27.82 26.65 -1.59
C GLU A 98 26.43 26.67 -2.24
N GLU A 99 25.88 27.88 -2.39
CA GLU A 99 24.57 28.13 -2.99
C GLU A 99 24.46 27.56 -4.41
N TYR A 100 25.49 27.76 -5.24
CA TYR A 100 25.54 27.23 -6.59
C TYR A 100 25.38 25.69 -6.64
N HIS A 101 26.10 24.95 -5.80
CA HIS A 101 25.99 23.49 -5.76
C HIS A 101 24.63 23.03 -5.25
N ARG A 102 24.06 23.75 -4.29
CA ARG A 102 22.72 23.47 -3.77
C ARG A 102 21.65 23.65 -4.83
N GLU A 103 21.69 24.74 -5.60
CA GLU A 103 20.72 25.03 -6.66
C GLU A 103 20.77 23.99 -7.79
N VAL A 104 21.98 23.63 -8.25
CA VAL A 104 22.17 22.61 -9.28
C VAL A 104 21.63 21.26 -8.80
N LEU A 105 21.89 20.87 -7.56
CA LEU A 105 21.42 19.62 -6.99
C LEU A 105 19.93 19.64 -6.61
N GLN A 106 19.31 20.81 -6.43
CA GLN A 106 17.87 20.90 -6.17
C GLN A 106 17.04 20.69 -7.44
N ASN A 107 17.54 21.17 -8.59
CA ASN A 107 16.83 21.13 -9.87
C ASN A 107 16.98 19.81 -10.65
N ASN A 108 17.80 18.87 -10.17
CA ASN A 108 18.01 17.60 -10.83
C ASN A 108 16.90 16.61 -10.43
N PRO A 109 15.98 16.18 -11.32
CA PRO A 109 14.94 15.23 -10.95
C PRO A 109 15.58 13.91 -10.46
N SER A 110 14.99 13.33 -9.41
CA SER A 110 15.30 11.97 -8.93
C SER A 110 14.67 10.93 -9.82
#